data_AF-A0A496TKH5-F1
#
_entry.id   AF-A0A496TKH5-F1
#
_cell.length_a   1.000
_cell.length_b   1.000
_cell.length_c   1.000
_cell.angle_alpha   90.00
_cell.angle_beta   90.00
_cell.angle_gamma   90.00
#
_symmetry.space_group_name_H-M   'P 1'
#
loop_
_entity.id
_entity.type
_entity.pdbx_description
1 polymer ?
#
loop_
_entity_poly.entity_id
_entity_poly.type
_entity_poly.pdbx_seq_one_letter_code
_entity_poly.pdbx_strand_id
1 'polypeptide(L)'
;MKINGIIQGAYSKDIHTKNVDNKKKNNPKSNDKIEISEEARNLQKSTTLQIKARNSIREIDEIKNSRIEEIRKKLENGFYFKNEVSKIIVENIMKNLGIE
;
A
#
# COMPACT_ATOMS: atom_id res chain seq x y z
N MET A 1 -35.37 21.80 22.72
CA MET A 1 -34.73 20.75 23.55
C MET A 1 -33.22 20.92 23.38
N LYS A 2 -32.49 21.27 24.44
CA LYS A 2 -31.03 21.47 24.45
C LYS A 2 -30.38 20.24 25.09
N ILE A 3 -29.28 19.75 24.53
CA ILE A 3 -28.37 18.85 25.22
C ILE A 3 -27.10 19.65 25.48
N ASN A 4 -26.89 19.98 26.76
CA ASN A 4 -25.68 20.60 27.29
C ASN A 4 -24.73 19.49 27.76
N GLY A 5 -23.46 19.61 27.41
CA GLY A 5 -22.37 18.73 27.83
C GLY A 5 -21.03 19.30 27.33
N ILE A 6 -20.50 20.38 27.94
CA ILE A 6 -19.43 20.34 28.96
C ILE A 6 -18.11 19.93 28.27
N ILE A 7 -17.10 20.77 27.98
CA ILE A 7 -16.51 21.93 28.68
C ILE A 7 -15.90 22.90 27.64
N GLN A 8 -16.46 24.10 27.49
CA GLN A 8 -15.72 25.27 26.99
C GLN A 8 -15.09 25.93 28.21
N GLY A 9 -13.82 25.65 28.44
CA GLY A 9 -13.09 26.14 29.60
C GLY A 9 -11.60 26.20 29.32
N ALA A 10 -11.13 27.43 29.12
CA ALA A 10 -9.79 27.91 29.43
C ALA A 10 -8.61 27.30 28.65
N TYR A 11 -8.44 27.75 27.40
CA TYR A 11 -7.10 28.03 26.88
C TYR A 11 -7.03 29.49 26.40
N SER A 12 -7.06 30.43 27.34
CA SER A 12 -6.39 31.71 27.14
C SER A 12 -5.02 31.59 27.80
N LYS A 13 -3.97 31.51 26.99
CA LYS A 13 -2.60 31.91 27.36
C LYS A 13 -1.92 32.31 26.06
N ASP A 14 -2.00 33.60 25.78
CA ASP A 14 -1.04 34.43 25.05
C ASP A 14 -0.16 33.66 24.06
N ILE A 15 -0.63 33.55 22.82
CA ILE A 15 0.25 33.20 21.70
C ILE A 15 1.16 34.41 21.50
N HIS A 16 2.31 34.41 22.16
CA HIS A 16 3.44 35.24 21.74
C HIS A 16 3.91 34.73 20.37
N THR A 17 3.25 35.15 19.30
CA THR A 17 3.79 35.02 17.95
C THR A 17 5.02 35.92 17.92
N LYS A 18 6.21 35.35 18.10
CA LYS A 18 7.44 36.06 17.70
C LYS A 18 7.30 36.32 16.20
N ASN A 19 7.07 37.57 15.82
CA ASN A 19 7.24 38.01 14.45
C ASN A 19 8.71 37.78 14.10
N VAL A 20 8.98 36.66 13.44
CA VAL A 20 10.29 36.39 12.86
C VAL A 20 10.30 37.17 11.55
N ASP A 21 11.17 38.16 11.45
CA ASP A 21 11.43 38.86 10.20
C ASP A 21 11.81 37.81 9.14
N ASN A 22 10.91 37.58 8.19
CA ASN A 22 11.16 36.72 7.04
C ASN A 22 12.21 37.42 6.16
N LYS A 23 13.49 37.26 6.51
CA LYS A 23 14.60 37.61 5.63
C LYS A 23 14.39 36.87 4.31
N LYS A 24 14.51 37.60 3.19
CA LYS A 24 14.43 37.06 1.83
C LYS A 24 15.21 35.75 1.78
N LYS A 25 14.54 34.64 1.48
CA LYS A 25 15.17 33.33 1.32
C LYS A 25 16.21 33.48 0.20
N ASN A 26 17.49 33.43 0.56
CA ASN A 26 18.55 33.33 -0.43
C ASN A 26 18.35 32.01 -1.16
N ASN A 27 18.29 32.05 -2.49
CA ASN A 27 18.32 30.82 -3.28
C ASN A 27 19.64 30.09 -2.98
N PRO A 28 19.61 28.78 -2.69
CA PRO A 28 20.83 28.02 -2.42
C PRO A 28 21.76 28.16 -3.62
N LYS A 29 23.01 28.55 -3.37
CA LYS A 29 24.01 28.65 -4.44
C LYS A 29 24.40 27.24 -4.86
N SER A 30 24.84 27.07 -6.11
CA SER A 30 25.25 25.78 -6.68
C SER A 30 26.31 25.02 -5.86
N ASN A 31 27.03 25.70 -4.96
CA ASN A 31 28.09 25.13 -4.13
C ASN A 31 27.69 24.92 -2.66
N ASP A 32 26.41 25.14 -2.29
CA ASP A 32 25.92 24.85 -0.94
C ASP A 32 25.83 23.33 -0.76
N LYS A 33 26.62 22.78 0.17
CA LYS A 33 26.56 21.36 0.54
C LYS A 33 25.53 21.17 1.64
N ILE A 34 24.55 20.30 1.41
CA ILE A 34 23.58 19.89 2.42
C ILE A 34 24.08 18.59 3.03
N GLU A 35 24.49 18.64 4.30
CA GLU A 35 24.90 17.46 5.06
C GLU A 35 23.68 16.87 5.79
N ILE A 36 23.23 15.71 5.32
CA ILE A 36 22.17 14.94 5.98
C ILE A 36 22.81 14.00 6.98
N SER A 37 22.32 14.03 8.23
CA SER A 37 22.77 13.13 9.30
C SER A 37 22.62 11.66 8.88
N GLU A 38 23.51 10.81 9.39
CA GLU A 38 23.47 9.38 9.08
C GLU A 38 22.16 8.74 9.53
N GLU A 39 21.63 9.17 10.68
CA GLU A 39 20.32 8.75 11.20
C GLU A 39 19.18 9.07 10.22
N ALA A 40 19.15 10.29 9.68
CA ALA A 40 18.12 10.69 8.72
C ALA A 40 18.23 9.90 7.40
N ARG A 41 19.46 9.61 6.94
CA ARG A 41 19.66 8.73 5.76
C ARG A 41 19.20 7.30 6.04
N ASN A 42 19.48 6.77 7.21
CA ASN A 42 19.10 5.41 7.60
C ASN A 42 17.58 5.30 7.75
N LEU A 43 16.92 6.31 8.30
CA LEU A 43 15.46 6.39 8.38
C LEU A 43 14.80 6.44 6.99
N GLN A 44 15.38 7.22 6.06
CA GLN A 44 14.88 7.26 4.68
C GLN A 44 15.00 5.88 4.01
N LYS A 45 16.15 5.22 4.17
CA LYS A 45 16.36 3.85 3.64
C LYS A 45 15.36 2.85 4.23
N SER A 46 15.14 2.84 5.55
CA SER A 46 14.19 1.92 6.17
C SER A 46 12.75 2.16 5.69
N THR A 47 12.35 3.43 5.58
CA THR A 47 11.01 3.81 5.11
C THR A 47 10.78 3.37 3.67
N THR A 48 11.76 3.58 2.78
CA THR A 48 11.66 3.13 1.38
C THR A 48 11.57 1.61 1.25
N LEU A 49 12.30 0.85 2.08
CA LEU A 49 12.21 -0.62 2.11
C LEU A 49 10.82 -1.09 2.58
N GLN A 50 10.28 -0.47 3.63
CA GLN A 50 8.94 -0.81 4.12
C GLN A 50 7.84 -0.53 3.07
N ILE A 51 7.94 0.58 2.35
CA ILE A 51 7.00 0.91 1.28
C ILE A 51 7.08 -0.14 0.16
N LYS A 52 8.29 -0.51 -0.28
CA LYS A 52 8.49 -1.54 -1.30
C LYS A 52 7.90 -2.88 -0.87
N ALA A 53 8.18 -3.32 0.35
CA ALA A 53 7.65 -4.57 0.89
C ALA A 53 6.11 -4.57 0.95
N ARG A 54 5.50 -3.47 1.40
CA ARG A 54 4.03 -3.32 1.43
C ARG A 54 3.42 -3.38 0.03
N ASN A 55 4.05 -2.75 -0.96
CA ASN A 55 3.58 -2.78 -2.33
C ASN A 55 3.67 -4.20 -2.92
N SER A 56 4.78 -4.91 -2.70
CA SER A 56 4.90 -6.30 -3.18
C SER A 56 3.86 -7.24 -2.55
N ILE A 57 3.51 -7.05 -1.28
CA ILE A 57 2.46 -7.84 -0.62
C ILE A 57 1.09 -7.54 -1.26
N ARG A 58 0.80 -6.26 -1.49
CA ARG A 58 -0.45 -5.85 -2.15
C ARG A 58 -0.59 -6.42 -3.56
N GLU A 59 0.48 -6.39 -4.36
CA GLU A 59 0.49 -6.97 -5.70
C GLU A 59 0.19 -8.48 -5.66
N ILE A 60 0.77 -9.21 -4.70
CA ILE A 60 0.49 -10.64 -4.50
C ILE A 60 -0.98 -10.86 -4.14
N ASP A 61 -1.55 -10.05 -3.25
CA ASP A 61 -2.95 -10.18 -2.82
C ASP A 61 -3.93 -9.83 -3.94
N GLU A 62 -3.62 -8.81 -4.75
CA GLU A 62 -4.41 -8.44 -5.94
C GLU A 62 -4.43 -9.56 -6.98
N ILE A 63 -3.26 -10.16 -7.27
CA ILE A 63 -3.16 -11.30 -8.20
C ILE A 63 -3.96 -12.50 -7.67
N LYS A 64 -3.87 -12.79 -6.37
CA LYS A 64 -4.65 -13.86 -5.73
C LYS A 64 -6.14 -13.61 -5.84
N ASN A 65 -6.59 -12.39 -5.54
CA ASN A 65 -8.01 -12.02 -5.61
C ASN A 65 -8.55 -12.10 -7.04
N SER A 66 -7.81 -11.57 -8.02
CA SER A 66 -8.18 -11.66 -9.44
C SER A 66 -8.32 -13.13 -9.89
N ARG A 67 -7.38 -13.98 -9.49
CA ARG A 67 -7.43 -15.41 -9.81
C ARG A 67 -8.62 -16.11 -9.15
N ILE A 68 -8.95 -15.78 -7.90
CA ILE A 68 -10.11 -16.32 -7.20
C ILE A 68 -11.41 -15.91 -7.90
N GLU A 69 -11.55 -14.66 -8.30
CA GLU A 69 -12.73 -14.17 -9.04
C GLU A 69 -12.89 -14.86 -10.39
N GLU A 70 -11.81 -15.09 -11.12
CA GLU A 70 -11.85 -15.86 -12.37
C GLU A 70 -12.36 -17.30 -12.15
N ILE A 71 -11.89 -17.96 -11.09
CA ILE A 71 -12.32 -19.32 -10.73
C ILE A 71 -13.80 -19.32 -10.33
N ARG A 72 -14.26 -18.34 -9.54
CA ARG A 72 -15.68 -18.19 -9.18
C ARG A 72 -16.57 -18.07 -10.41
N LYS A 73 -16.20 -17.21 -11.37
CA LYS A 73 -16.94 -17.08 -12.64
C LYS A 73 -16.98 -18.39 -13.42
N LYS A 74 -15.89 -19.16 -13.43
CA LYS A 74 -15.86 -20.48 -14.10
C LYS A 74 -16.79 -21.49 -13.42
N LEU A 75 -16.88 -21.46 -12.09
CA LEU A 75 -17.80 -22.31 -11.35
C LEU A 75 -19.26 -21.94 -11.64
N GLU A 76 -19.60 -20.65 -11.55
CA GLU A 76 -20.97 -20.15 -11.83
C GLU A 76 -21.44 -20.47 -13.25
N ASN A 77 -20.56 -20.32 -14.24
CA ASN A 77 -20.87 -20.58 -15.64
C ASN A 77 -20.86 -22.08 -16.00
N GLY A 78 -20.66 -22.97 -15.01
CA GLY A 78 -20.60 -24.40 -15.23
C GLY A 78 -19.47 -24.84 -16.18
N PHE A 79 -18.38 -24.07 -16.24
CA PHE A 79 -17.26 -24.29 -17.17
C PHE A 79 -16.67 -25.71 -17.04
N TYR A 80 -16.55 -26.20 -15.81
CA TYR A 80 -15.98 -27.52 -15.51
C TYR A 80 -16.92 -28.70 -15.82
N PHE A 81 -18.22 -28.45 -16.05
CA PHE A 81 -19.16 -29.50 -16.44
C PHE A 81 -19.16 -29.77 -17.95
N LYS A 82 -18.43 -28.97 -18.74
CA LYS A 82 -18.30 -29.20 -20.18
C LYS A 82 -17.43 -30.43 -20.43
N ASN A 83 -17.92 -31.36 -21.24
CA ASN A 83 -17.23 -32.62 -21.56
C ASN A 83 -15.79 -32.40 -22.08
N GLU A 84 -15.58 -31.37 -22.89
CA GLU A 84 -14.26 -30.99 -23.41
C GLU A 84 -13.28 -30.63 -22.29
N VAL A 85 -13.74 -29.86 -21.29
CA VAL A 85 -12.92 -29.43 -20.14
C VAL A 85 -12.61 -30.63 -19.25
N SER A 86 -13.59 -31.50 -19.00
CA SER A 86 -13.38 -32.73 -18.24
C SER A 86 -12.34 -33.64 -18.90
N LYS A 87 -12.39 -33.78 -20.23
CA LYS A 87 -11.41 -34.60 -20.97
C LYS A 87 -9.99 -34.05 -20.84
N ILE A 88 -9.81 -32.73 -21.00
CA ILE A 88 -8.51 -32.06 -20.83
C ILE A 88 -7.98 -32.23 -19.40
N ILE A 89 -8.84 -32.17 -18.39
CA ILE A 89 -8.45 -32.38 -17.00
C ILE A 89 -7.96 -33.82 -16.80
N VAL A 90 -8.69 -34.80 -17.31
CA VAL A 90 -8.32 -36.23 -17.21
C VAL A 90 -6.98 -36.50 -17.92
N GLU A 91 -6.80 -35.98 -19.14
CA GLU A 91 -5.53 -36.11 -19.88
C GLU A 91 -4.34 -35.51 -19.11
N ASN A 92 -4.52 -34.32 -18.51
CA ASN A 92 -3.46 -33.70 -17.71
C ASN A 92 -3.16 -34.49 -16.43
N ILE A 93 -4.18 -35.07 -15.78
CA ILE A 93 -4.01 -35.92 -14.60
C ILE A 93 -3.24 -37.19 -14.98
N MET A 94 -3.65 -37.87 -16.05
CA MET A 94 -2.98 -39.08 -16.56
C MET A 94 -1.52 -38.80 -16.90
N LYS A 95 -1.25 -37.71 -17.62
CA LYS A 95 0.11 -37.25 -17.95
C LYS A 95 0.95 -36.97 -16.71
N ASN A 96 0.42 -36.27 -15.71
CA ASN A 96 1.14 -35.99 -14.47
C ASN A 96 1.43 -37.24 -13.63
N LEU A 97 0.58 -38.27 -13.75
CA LEU A 97 0.76 -39.56 -13.08
C LEU A 97 1.67 -40.50 -13.88
N GLY A 98 2.12 -40.11 -15.08
CA GLY A 98 2.94 -40.95 -15.95
C GLY A 98 2.20 -42.18 -16.47
N ILE A 99 0.88 -42.13 -16.51
CA ILE A 99 0.03 -43.18 -17.06
C ILE A 99 -0.31 -42.72 -18.48
N GLU A 100 0.55 -43.06 -19.44
CA GLU A 100 0.31 -42.91 -20.88
C GLU A 100 0.01 -44.26 -21.52
#